data_AF-A0A1Q7Y2H5-F1
#
_entry.id   AF-A0A1Q7Y2H5-F1
#
_cell.length_a   1.000
_cell.length_b   1.000
_cell.length_c   1.000
_cell.angle_alpha   90.00
_cell.angle_beta   90.00
_cell.angle_gamma   90.00
#
_symmetry.space_group_name_H-M   'P 1'
#
loop_
_entity.id
_entity.type
_entity.pdbx_description
1 polymer ?
#
loop_
_entity_poly.entity_id
_entity_poly.type
_entity_poly.pdbx_seq_one_letter_code
_entity_poly.pdbx_strand_id
1 'polypeptide(L)'
;MSSPLAQSIADLSSAEASKRLAAAGEIYRLGRAAAGSAISNWWAESELSGLLLGPHPAITVGLAVERDTFGRIRIANGTPRLAEVPGDQDAEEFELRFADGVFLDLLTTREPGGSGAIAKYLAKFGEGVQQVEYRCTNVDRATQILKDKFGVAPVYPATRPGADGTRINFFLVVSPDGGKVLIELYESQSCQ
;
A
#
# COMPACT_ATOMS: atom_id res chain seq x y z
N MET A 1 9.54 9.80 -23.08
CA MET A 1 9.36 10.67 -21.91
C MET A 1 8.93 9.76 -20.77
N SER A 2 9.70 9.70 -19.68
CA SER A 2 9.27 8.97 -18.47
C SER A 2 8.01 9.62 -17.91
N SER A 3 7.09 8.83 -17.36
CA SER A 3 5.91 9.39 -16.68
C SER A 3 6.35 10.17 -15.43
N PRO A 4 5.58 11.16 -14.96
CA PRO A 4 5.88 11.87 -13.71
C PRO A 4 6.11 10.92 -12.52
N LEU A 5 5.33 9.85 -12.43
CA LEU A 5 5.49 8.82 -11.41
C LEU A 5 6.84 8.10 -11.53
N ALA A 6 7.26 7.71 -12.74
CA ALA A 6 8.55 7.05 -12.94
C ALA A 6 9.73 7.93 -12.51
N GLN A 7 9.63 9.25 -12.72
CA GLN A 7 10.64 10.19 -12.22
C GLN A 7 10.65 10.25 -10.68
N SER A 8 9.47 10.33 -10.04
CA SER A 8 9.39 10.29 -8.57
C SER A 8 9.98 8.98 -8.01
N ILE A 9 9.71 7.84 -8.63
CA ILE A 9 10.29 6.55 -8.20
C ILE A 9 11.83 6.60 -8.28
N ALA A 10 12.39 7.11 -9.38
CA ALA A 10 13.84 7.27 -9.52
C ALA A 10 14.41 8.21 -8.44
N ASP A 11 13.74 9.33 -8.17
CA ASP A 11 14.17 10.35 -7.22
C ASP A 11 14.14 9.88 -5.75
N LEU A 12 13.42 8.79 -5.42
CA LEU A 12 13.51 8.14 -4.10
C LEU A 12 14.90 7.57 -3.80
N SER A 13 15.74 7.38 -4.82
CA SER A 13 17.14 6.95 -4.67
C SER A 13 18.14 8.10 -4.78
N SER A 14 17.68 9.35 -4.87
CA SER A 14 18.53 10.53 -4.97
C SER A 14 19.45 10.70 -3.76
N ALA A 15 20.66 11.22 -3.99
CA ALA A 15 21.57 11.64 -2.92
C ALA A 15 21.00 12.81 -2.10
N GLU A 16 20.15 13.64 -2.70
CA GLU A 16 19.54 14.79 -2.05
C GLU A 16 18.28 14.39 -1.27
N ALA A 17 18.29 14.57 0.05
CA ALA A 17 17.15 14.23 0.90
C ALA A 17 15.86 15.01 0.55
N SER A 18 15.98 16.25 0.11
CA SER A 18 14.86 17.08 -0.34
C SER A 18 14.18 16.51 -1.59
N LYS A 19 14.95 15.98 -2.54
CA LYS A 19 14.40 15.29 -3.72
C LYS A 19 13.65 14.02 -3.33
N ARG A 20 14.22 13.22 -2.41
CA ARG A 20 13.53 12.02 -1.89
C ARG A 20 12.20 12.37 -1.21
N LEU A 21 12.19 13.42 -0.39
CA LEU A 21 10.97 13.90 0.28
C LEU A 21 9.91 14.37 -0.73
N ALA A 22 10.30 15.18 -1.73
CA ALA A 22 9.38 15.67 -2.75
C ALA A 22 8.79 14.51 -3.59
N ALA A 23 9.64 13.55 -3.96
CA ALA A 23 9.24 12.34 -4.66
C ALA A 23 8.25 11.49 -3.84
N ALA A 24 8.56 11.26 -2.56
CA ALA A 24 7.69 10.51 -1.68
C ALA A 24 6.32 11.19 -1.50
N GLY A 25 6.33 12.52 -1.33
CA GLY A 25 5.11 13.33 -1.23
C GLY A 25 4.22 13.20 -2.47
N GLU A 26 4.80 13.22 -3.66
CA GLU A 26 4.04 13.09 -4.91
C GLU A 26 3.46 11.68 -5.09
N ILE A 27 4.25 10.63 -4.83
CA ILE A 27 3.79 9.24 -4.87
C ILE A 27 2.63 9.03 -3.89
N TYR A 28 2.82 9.49 -2.65
CA TYR A 28 1.82 9.40 -1.60
C TYR A 28 0.53 10.15 -1.96
N ARG A 29 0.65 11.37 -2.50
CA ARG A 29 -0.48 12.17 -2.95
C ARG A 29 -1.27 11.47 -4.06
N LEU A 30 -0.57 10.89 -5.04
CA LEU A 30 -1.20 10.16 -6.15
C LEU A 30 -1.95 8.92 -5.65
N GLY A 31 -1.31 8.09 -4.82
CA GLY A 31 -1.96 6.90 -4.24
C GLY A 31 -3.18 7.27 -3.40
N ARG A 32 -3.04 8.24 -2.50
CA ARG A 32 -4.16 8.72 -1.66
C ARG A 32 -5.30 9.32 -2.47
N ALA A 33 -5.03 10.06 -3.53
CA ALA A 33 -6.07 10.64 -4.37
C ALA A 33 -6.86 9.54 -5.09
N ALA A 34 -6.18 8.52 -5.64
CA ALA A 34 -6.81 7.40 -6.29
C ALA A 34 -7.70 6.60 -5.32
N ALA A 35 -7.15 6.21 -4.16
CA ALA A 35 -7.92 5.50 -3.14
C ALA A 35 -9.08 6.35 -2.60
N GLY A 36 -8.83 7.62 -2.26
CA GLY A 36 -9.84 8.52 -1.73
C GLY A 36 -11.03 8.73 -2.67
N SER A 37 -10.80 8.74 -3.99
CA SER A 37 -11.88 8.74 -4.98
C SER A 37 -12.65 7.42 -4.97
N ALA A 38 -11.94 6.28 -5.01
CA ALA A 38 -12.51 4.94 -5.07
C ALA A 38 -13.38 4.58 -3.86
N ILE A 39 -12.95 4.96 -2.65
CA ILE A 39 -13.63 4.61 -1.38
C ILE A 39 -14.44 5.76 -0.80
N SER A 40 -14.70 6.82 -1.57
CA SER A 40 -15.36 8.04 -1.06
C SER A 40 -16.71 7.76 -0.38
N ASN A 41 -17.46 6.78 -0.88
CA ASN A 41 -18.74 6.37 -0.30
C ASN A 41 -18.62 5.56 1.00
N TRP A 42 -17.46 4.97 1.30
CA TRP A 42 -17.24 4.19 2.54
C TRP A 42 -17.37 5.07 3.78
N TRP A 43 -16.94 6.33 3.69
CA TRP A 43 -16.97 7.29 4.79
C TRP A 43 -18.38 7.69 5.25
N ALA A 44 -19.40 7.47 4.41
CA ALA A 44 -20.80 7.73 4.77
C ALA A 44 -21.37 6.65 5.71
N GLU A 45 -20.72 5.50 5.81
CA GLU A 45 -21.10 4.42 6.71
C GLU A 45 -20.34 4.60 8.03
N SER A 46 -21.07 4.92 9.10
CA SER A 46 -20.47 5.40 10.35
C SER A 46 -19.61 4.35 11.05
N GLU A 47 -20.01 3.08 11.00
CA GLU A 47 -19.28 1.99 11.65
C GLU A 47 -17.95 1.72 10.92
N LEU A 48 -17.98 1.58 9.60
CA LEU A 48 -16.80 1.41 8.75
C LEU A 48 -15.86 2.60 8.86
N SER A 49 -16.39 3.82 8.82
CA SER A 49 -15.60 5.05 9.02
C SER A 49 -14.87 5.02 10.36
N GLY A 50 -15.55 4.62 11.45
CA GLY A 50 -14.93 4.44 12.76
C GLY A 50 -13.87 3.35 12.80
N LEU A 51 -14.10 2.21 12.13
CA LEU A 51 -13.13 1.12 12.04
C LEU A 51 -11.86 1.53 11.28
N LEU A 52 -11.98 2.42 10.30
CA LEU A 52 -10.88 2.95 9.49
C LEU A 52 -10.26 4.25 10.05
N LEU A 53 -10.52 4.56 11.33
CA LEU A 53 -9.98 5.73 12.02
C LEU A 53 -10.38 7.08 11.38
N GLY A 54 -11.57 7.15 10.78
CA GLY A 54 -12.15 8.40 10.28
C GLY A 54 -12.34 9.43 11.41
N PRO A 55 -12.22 10.74 11.12
CA PRO A 55 -11.97 11.36 9.81
C PRO A 55 -10.48 11.47 9.43
N HIS A 56 -9.57 10.93 10.24
CA HIS A 56 -8.12 11.03 10.06
C HIS A 56 -7.49 9.64 9.92
N PRO A 57 -7.81 8.91 8.83
CA PRO A 57 -7.28 7.56 8.63
C PRO A 57 -5.75 7.56 8.57
N ALA A 58 -5.13 6.56 9.17
CA ALA A 58 -3.72 6.26 8.96
C ALA A 58 -3.58 5.51 7.62
N ILE A 59 -2.86 6.12 6.67
CA ILE A 59 -2.73 5.63 5.30
C ILE A 59 -1.25 5.43 4.97
N THR A 60 -0.93 4.29 4.37
CA THR A 60 0.36 4.01 3.73
C THR A 60 0.13 3.74 2.25
N VAL A 61 1.05 4.17 1.38
CA VAL A 61 0.96 3.89 -0.07
C VAL A 61 2.02 2.84 -0.43
N GLY A 62 1.54 1.67 -0.85
CA GLY A 62 2.36 0.55 -1.29
C GLY A 62 2.84 0.74 -2.73
N LEU A 63 4.16 0.85 -2.89
CA LEU A 63 4.85 1.11 -4.14
C LEU A 63 5.64 -0.13 -4.57
N ALA A 64 5.17 -0.82 -5.60
CA ALA A 64 5.88 -1.94 -6.18
C ALA A 64 7.01 -1.44 -7.10
N VAL A 65 8.22 -1.95 -6.87
CA VAL A 65 9.42 -1.61 -7.65
C VAL A 65 10.24 -2.86 -7.99
N GLU A 66 11.05 -2.78 -9.04
CA GLU A 66 11.99 -3.84 -9.38
C GLU A 66 13.06 -3.98 -8.28
N ARG A 67 13.63 -5.19 -8.13
CA ARG A 67 14.58 -5.50 -7.04
C ARG A 67 15.79 -4.56 -7.01
N ASP A 68 16.31 -4.16 -8.17
CA ASP A 68 17.42 -3.20 -8.26
C ASP A 68 17.02 -1.80 -7.78
N THR A 69 15.81 -1.35 -8.14
CA THR A 69 15.26 -0.06 -7.67
C THR A 69 15.00 -0.12 -6.17
N PHE A 70 14.40 -1.20 -5.67
CA PHE A 70 14.18 -1.47 -4.25
C PHE A 70 15.47 -1.32 -3.44
N GLY A 71 16.55 -2.00 -3.86
CA GLY A 71 17.85 -1.94 -3.20
C GLY A 71 18.45 -0.54 -3.18
N ARG A 72 18.39 0.19 -4.31
CA ARG A 72 18.89 1.58 -4.39
C ARG A 72 18.12 2.53 -3.49
N ILE A 73 16.79 2.45 -3.47
CA ILE A 73 15.94 3.26 -2.59
C ILE A 73 16.26 2.94 -1.14
N ARG A 74 16.37 1.66 -0.77
CA ARG A 74 16.70 1.23 0.59
C ARG A 74 18.03 1.80 1.06
N ILE A 75 19.08 1.73 0.24
CA ILE A 75 20.40 2.29 0.55
C ILE A 75 20.33 3.81 0.73
N ALA A 76 19.70 4.52 -0.21
CA ALA A 76 19.60 5.98 -0.18
C ALA A 76 18.82 6.52 1.04
N ASN A 77 17.95 5.70 1.62
CA ASN A 77 17.13 6.05 2.79
C ASN A 77 17.64 5.41 4.09
N GLY A 78 18.93 5.07 4.17
CA GLY A 78 19.56 4.63 5.43
C GLY A 78 19.31 3.18 5.80
N THR A 79 18.99 2.33 4.82
CA THR A 79 18.81 0.88 4.97
C THR A 79 17.78 0.47 6.04
N PRO A 80 16.52 0.94 5.93
CA PRO A 80 15.45 0.54 6.86
C PRO A 80 15.32 -0.98 6.98
N ARG A 81 14.86 -1.46 8.14
CA ARG A 81 14.63 -2.89 8.39
C ARG A 81 13.60 -3.41 7.37
N LEU A 82 13.85 -4.61 6.85
CA LEU A 82 12.85 -5.34 6.08
C LEU A 82 11.78 -5.90 7.01
N ALA A 83 10.52 -5.84 6.59
CA ALA A 83 9.42 -6.44 7.34
C ALA A 83 9.47 -7.97 7.28
N GLU A 84 8.91 -8.63 8.28
CA GLU A 84 8.75 -10.09 8.27
C GLU A 84 7.49 -10.48 7.48
N VAL A 85 7.66 -10.69 6.18
CA VAL A 85 6.55 -11.06 5.27
C VAL A 85 6.32 -12.58 5.28
N PRO A 86 5.07 -13.06 5.46
CA PRO A 86 4.73 -14.47 5.36
C PRO A 86 5.24 -15.11 4.07
N GLY A 87 5.86 -16.30 4.19
CA GLY A 87 6.63 -16.89 3.09
C GLY A 87 5.84 -17.22 1.82
N ASP A 88 4.52 -17.39 1.93
CA ASP A 88 3.63 -17.69 0.82
C ASP A 88 3.21 -16.45 0.01
N GLN A 89 3.53 -15.23 0.46
CA GLN A 89 3.18 -13.99 -0.23
C GLN A 89 4.22 -13.55 -1.28
N ASP A 90 5.41 -14.18 -1.30
CA ASP A 90 6.47 -13.93 -2.29
C ASP A 90 6.84 -12.44 -2.45
N ALA A 91 6.91 -11.74 -1.32
CA ALA A 91 7.29 -10.34 -1.24
C ALA A 91 8.41 -10.11 -0.22
N GLU A 92 9.10 -9.00 -0.45
CA GLU A 92 10.09 -8.37 0.43
C GLU A 92 9.73 -6.88 0.48
N GLU A 93 9.68 -6.30 1.68
CA GLU A 93 9.18 -4.94 1.86
C GLU A 93 9.87 -4.17 2.98
N PHE A 94 9.82 -2.85 2.91
CA PHE A 94 10.21 -1.94 3.99
C PHE A 94 9.41 -0.63 3.93
N GLU A 95 9.11 -0.09 5.09
CA GLU A 95 8.45 1.21 5.18
C GLU A 95 9.45 2.38 5.13
N LEU A 96 9.05 3.45 4.44
CA LEU A 96 9.64 4.78 4.57
C LEU A 96 8.65 5.73 5.23
N ARG A 97 9.11 6.41 6.27
CA ARG A 97 8.35 7.41 7.01
C ARG A 97 9.03 8.75 6.86
N PHE A 98 8.37 9.68 6.20
CA PHE A 98 8.85 11.05 6.03
C PHE A 98 8.13 11.98 7.02
N ALA A 99 8.67 13.19 7.19
CA ALA A 99 7.98 14.25 7.92
C ALA A 99 6.60 14.54 7.26
N ASP A 100 5.68 15.13 8.02
CA ASP A 100 4.33 15.52 7.56
C ASP A 100 3.34 14.38 7.25
N GLY A 101 3.61 13.16 7.75
CA GLY A 101 2.65 12.05 7.68
C GLY A 101 2.60 11.37 6.30
N VAL A 102 3.71 11.43 5.56
CA VAL A 102 3.92 10.70 4.30
C VAL A 102 4.53 9.33 4.63
N PHE A 103 3.77 8.28 4.33
CA PHE A 103 4.15 6.89 4.57
C PHE A 103 4.11 6.11 3.26
N LEU A 104 5.23 5.50 2.90
CA LEU A 104 5.32 4.58 1.77
C LEU A 104 5.71 3.20 2.29
N ASP A 105 5.12 2.17 1.71
CA ASP A 105 5.61 0.81 1.84
C ASP A 105 6.23 0.40 0.49
N LEU A 106 7.51 0.07 0.50
CA LEU A 106 8.22 -0.31 -0.71
C LEU A 106 8.13 -1.81 -0.84
N LEU A 107 7.64 -2.30 -1.97
CA LEU A 107 7.35 -3.71 -2.21
C LEU A 107 8.17 -4.21 -3.39
N THR A 108 8.78 -5.38 -3.27
CA THR A 108 9.36 -6.10 -4.41
C THR A 108 9.10 -7.61 -4.28
N THR A 109 9.25 -8.35 -5.37
CA THR A 109 9.16 -9.81 -5.33
C THR A 109 10.40 -10.39 -4.66
N ARG A 110 10.25 -11.46 -3.86
CA ARG A 110 11.38 -12.08 -3.16
C ARG A 110 12.36 -12.73 -4.14
N GLU A 111 11.85 -13.45 -5.14
CA GLU A 111 12.66 -14.15 -6.12
C GLU A 111 12.54 -13.52 -7.52
N PRO A 112 13.66 -13.26 -8.24
CA PRO A 112 13.60 -12.85 -9.63
C PRO A 112 12.83 -13.86 -10.49
N GLY A 113 11.84 -13.39 -11.25
CA GLY A 113 10.96 -14.28 -12.03
C GLY A 113 9.94 -15.05 -11.17
N GLY A 114 9.73 -14.62 -9.92
CA GLY A 114 8.68 -15.12 -9.04
C GLY A 114 7.28 -15.03 -9.65
N SER A 115 6.34 -15.77 -9.07
CA SER A 115 4.94 -15.82 -9.54
C SER A 115 3.95 -15.21 -8.54
N GLY A 116 4.47 -14.54 -7.50
CA GLY A 116 3.70 -13.78 -6.52
C GLY A 116 2.91 -12.61 -7.10
N ALA A 117 2.08 -12.00 -6.26
CA ALA A 117 1.21 -10.89 -6.65
C ALA A 117 2.02 -9.68 -7.14
N ILE A 118 3.12 -9.34 -6.44
CA ILE A 118 4.00 -8.23 -6.80
C ILE A 118 4.71 -8.47 -8.14
N ALA A 119 5.25 -9.67 -8.37
CA ALA A 119 5.88 -10.03 -9.64
C ALA A 119 4.90 -9.92 -10.83
N LYS A 120 3.67 -10.41 -10.66
CA LYS A 120 2.60 -10.28 -11.67
C LYS A 120 2.19 -8.83 -11.91
N TYR A 121 2.16 -8.00 -10.87
CA TYR A 121 1.89 -6.57 -11.00
C TYR A 121 2.98 -5.89 -11.83
N LEU A 122 4.25 -6.07 -11.45
CA LEU A 122 5.40 -5.47 -12.12
C LEU A 122 5.47 -5.90 -13.60
N ALA A 123 5.27 -7.18 -13.90
CA ALA A 123 5.26 -7.68 -15.27
C ALA A 123 4.16 -7.05 -16.15
N LYS A 124 3.03 -6.66 -15.55
CA LYS A 124 1.88 -6.11 -16.26
C LYS A 124 1.88 -4.58 -16.35
N PHE A 125 2.32 -3.90 -15.29
CA PHE A 125 2.15 -2.46 -15.12
C PHE A 125 3.48 -1.71 -15.00
N GLY A 126 4.60 -2.42 -14.80
CA GLY A 126 5.87 -1.82 -14.39
C GLY A 126 5.84 -1.36 -12.94
N GLU A 127 6.85 -0.57 -12.56
CA GLU A 127 6.94 0.02 -11.22
C GLU A 127 5.83 1.06 -11.00
N GLY A 128 5.19 1.05 -9.83
CA GLY A 128 4.07 1.93 -9.57
C GLY A 128 3.33 1.66 -8.26
N VAL A 129 2.31 2.48 -7.99
CA VAL A 129 1.45 2.33 -6.82
C VAL A 129 0.61 1.07 -7.01
N GLN A 130 0.91 0.05 -6.21
CA GLN A 130 0.28 -1.27 -6.30
C GLN A 130 -0.92 -1.36 -5.35
N GLN A 131 -0.82 -0.76 -4.16
CA GLN A 131 -1.87 -0.74 -3.15
C GLN A 131 -1.90 0.56 -2.34
N VAL A 132 -3.01 0.77 -1.65
CA VAL A 132 -3.13 1.79 -0.59
C VAL A 132 -3.67 1.12 0.65
N GLU A 133 -2.93 1.24 1.73
CA GLU A 133 -3.16 0.56 3.00
C GLU A 133 -3.87 1.49 3.98
N TYR A 134 -4.92 0.98 4.60
CA TYR A 134 -5.67 1.66 5.64
C TYR A 134 -5.59 0.87 6.93
N ARG A 135 -5.13 1.53 7.99
CA ARG A 135 -5.20 0.95 9.32
C ARG A 135 -6.65 0.74 9.71
N CYS A 136 -6.96 -0.45 10.18
CA CYS A 136 -8.27 -0.89 10.60
C CYS A 136 -8.21 -1.42 12.04
N THR A 137 -9.20 -1.11 12.86
CA THR A 137 -9.28 -1.62 14.23
C THR A 137 -9.90 -3.02 14.32
N ASN A 138 -10.59 -3.47 13.28
CA ASN A 138 -11.14 -4.82 13.16
C ASN A 138 -11.36 -5.19 11.70
N VAL A 139 -10.42 -5.92 11.10
CA VAL A 139 -10.47 -6.26 9.66
C VAL A 139 -11.64 -7.17 9.33
N ASP A 140 -11.99 -8.12 10.20
CA ASP A 140 -13.13 -9.02 9.96
C ASP A 140 -14.45 -8.26 9.89
N ARG A 141 -14.66 -7.32 10.83
CA ARG A 141 -15.88 -6.52 10.86
C ARG A 141 -15.97 -5.57 9.67
N ALA A 142 -14.86 -4.90 9.32
CA ALA A 142 -14.81 -4.05 8.14
C ALA A 142 -15.09 -4.87 6.86
N THR A 143 -14.51 -6.07 6.75
CA THR A 143 -14.77 -7.00 5.64
C THR A 143 -16.26 -7.34 5.51
N GLN A 144 -16.92 -7.64 6.63
CA GLN A 144 -18.35 -7.95 6.62
C GLN A 144 -19.19 -6.74 6.15
N ILE A 145 -18.87 -5.53 6.63
CA ILE A 145 -19.57 -4.31 6.21
C ILE A 145 -19.35 -4.04 4.72
N LEU A 146 -18.12 -4.15 4.23
CA LEU A 146 -17.78 -3.97 2.81
C LEU A 146 -18.56 -4.94 1.91
N LYS A 147 -18.68 -6.20 2.34
CA LYS A 147 -19.46 -7.21 1.63
C LYS A 147 -20.95 -6.89 1.63
N ASP A 148 -21.54 -6.64 2.80
CA ASP A 148 -22.98 -6.54 2.96
C ASP A 148 -23.56 -5.21 2.45
N LYS A 149 -22.84 -4.11 2.67
CA LYS A 149 -23.35 -2.75 2.38
C LYS A 149 -22.83 -2.19 1.07
N PHE A 150 -21.65 -2.61 0.61
CA PHE A 150 -21.01 -2.08 -0.58
C PHE A 150 -20.88 -3.10 -1.71
N GLY A 151 -21.19 -4.38 -1.47
CA GLY A 151 -21.01 -5.44 -2.46
C GLY A 151 -19.55 -5.68 -2.84
N VAL A 152 -18.60 -5.23 -2.00
CA VAL A 152 -17.16 -5.40 -2.25
C VAL A 152 -16.71 -6.69 -1.59
N ALA A 153 -16.32 -7.67 -2.40
CA ALA A 153 -15.80 -8.94 -1.91
C ALA A 153 -14.33 -8.82 -1.51
N PRO A 154 -13.89 -9.48 -0.43
CA PRO A 154 -12.48 -9.57 -0.10
C PRO A 154 -11.74 -10.48 -1.11
N VAL A 155 -10.45 -10.19 -1.33
CA VAL A 155 -9.56 -11.03 -2.13
C VAL A 155 -9.28 -12.36 -1.41
N TYR A 156 -9.06 -12.32 -0.09
CA TYR A 156 -8.94 -13.53 0.71
C TYR A 156 -10.28 -13.94 1.31
N PRO A 157 -10.60 -15.25 1.30
CA PRO A 157 -11.88 -15.74 1.86
C PRO A 157 -12.02 -15.48 3.36
N ALA A 158 -10.90 -15.31 4.07
CA ALA A 158 -10.82 -14.91 5.46
C ALA A 158 -9.55 -14.06 5.67
N THR A 159 -9.53 -13.25 6.73
CA THR A 159 -8.36 -12.46 7.12
C THR A 159 -7.13 -13.34 7.32
N ARG A 160 -5.97 -12.87 6.87
CA ARG A 160 -4.70 -13.62 6.90
C ARG A 160 -3.62 -12.86 7.66
N PRO A 161 -2.56 -13.52 8.15
CA PRO A 161 -1.37 -12.83 8.61
C PRO A 161 -0.76 -12.00 7.47
N GLY A 162 -0.39 -10.76 7.78
CA GLY A 162 0.42 -9.88 6.94
C GLY A 162 1.81 -9.70 7.53
N ALA A 163 2.53 -8.70 7.04
CA ALA A 163 3.88 -8.41 7.51
C ALA A 163 3.90 -7.98 8.98
N ASP A 164 4.99 -8.35 9.66
CA ASP A 164 5.21 -8.09 11.10
C ASP A 164 4.03 -8.54 11.98
N GLY A 165 3.34 -9.59 11.56
CA GLY A 165 2.23 -10.18 12.31
C GLY A 165 0.93 -9.38 12.29
N THR A 166 0.78 -8.41 11.38
CA THR A 166 -0.50 -7.75 11.11
C THR A 166 -1.57 -8.77 10.67
N ARG A 167 -2.84 -8.37 10.77
CA ARG A 167 -3.97 -9.12 10.18
C ARG A 167 -4.50 -8.33 9.00
N ILE A 168 -4.59 -8.94 7.82
CA ILE A 168 -4.83 -8.22 6.58
C ILE A 168 -5.93 -8.84 5.72
N ASN A 169 -6.55 -8.02 4.89
CA ASN A 169 -7.28 -8.44 3.70
C ASN A 169 -7.23 -7.35 2.62
N PHE A 170 -7.48 -7.74 1.37
CA PHE A 170 -7.42 -6.84 0.22
C PHE A 170 -8.77 -6.71 -0.47
N PHE A 171 -9.00 -5.56 -1.09
CA PHE A 171 -10.24 -5.23 -1.79
C PHE A 171 -9.90 -4.49 -3.08
N LEU A 172 -10.29 -5.07 -4.22
CA LEU A 172 -10.13 -4.42 -5.51
C LEU A 172 -11.35 -3.54 -5.79
N VAL A 173 -11.19 -2.23 -5.63
CA VAL A 173 -12.28 -1.25 -5.74
C VAL A 173 -12.22 -0.57 -7.11
N VAL A 174 -13.38 -0.39 -7.75
CA VAL A 174 -13.48 0.35 -9.01
C VAL A 174 -13.67 1.83 -8.70
N SER A 175 -12.76 2.66 -9.21
CA SER A 175 -12.83 4.11 -9.13
C SER A 175 -13.96 4.68 -10.01
N PRO A 176 -14.49 5.88 -9.71
CA PRO A 176 -15.53 6.53 -10.52
C PRO A 176 -15.17 6.72 -12.00
N ASP A 177 -13.88 6.82 -12.32
CA ASP A 177 -13.34 6.94 -13.68
C ASP A 177 -13.14 5.60 -14.39
N GLY A 178 -13.53 4.48 -13.77
CA GLY A 178 -13.37 3.13 -14.28
C GLY A 178 -12.01 2.49 -14.00
N GLY A 179 -11.09 3.20 -13.33
CA GLY A 179 -9.85 2.65 -12.81
C GLY A 179 -10.09 1.60 -11.72
N LYS A 180 -9.05 0.85 -11.35
CA LYS A 180 -9.09 -0.08 -10.22
C LYS A 180 -7.99 0.25 -9.23
N VAL A 181 -8.32 0.26 -7.95
CA VAL A 181 -7.38 0.49 -6.85
C VAL A 181 -7.44 -0.71 -5.91
N LEU A 182 -6.27 -1.24 -5.55
CA LEU A 182 -6.18 -2.27 -4.52
C LEU A 182 -6.10 -1.57 -3.16
N ILE A 183 -7.10 -1.80 -2.32
CA ILE A 183 -7.15 -1.32 -0.95
C ILE A 183 -6.74 -2.47 -0.04
N GLU A 184 -5.73 -2.26 0.79
CA GLU A 184 -5.41 -3.15 1.90
C GLU A 184 -6.03 -2.61 3.19
N LEU A 185 -6.73 -3.47 3.93
CA LEU A 185 -7.08 -3.18 5.32
C LEU A 185 -6.19 -4.00 6.21
N TYR A 186 -5.49 -3.35 7.13
CA TYR A 186 -4.61 -4.01 8.08
C TYR A 186 -4.93 -3.64 9.52
N GLU A 187 -4.94 -4.64 10.39
CA GLU A 187 -5.05 -4.50 11.83
C GLU A 187 -3.66 -4.78 12.42
N SER A 188 -3.06 -3.72 12.96
CA SER A 188 -1.80 -3.80 13.70
C SER A 188 -2.00 -4.65 14.94
N GLN A 189 -1.01 -5.47 15.33
CA GLN A 189 -1.00 -5.96 16.70
C GLN A 189 -0.92 -4.74 17.62
N SER A 190 -1.93 -4.58 18.48
CA SER A 190 -1.85 -3.62 19.57
C SER A 190 -0.56 -3.92 20.34
N CYS A 191 0.31 -2.93 20.56
CA CYS A 191 1.09 -2.98 21.79
C CYS A 191 0.06 -3.08 22.92
N GLN A 192 -0.02 -4.23 23.58
CA GLN A 192 -0.50 -4.26 24.96
C GLN A 192 0.51 -3.53 25.84
#